data_AF-A0A932NKH7-F1
#
_entry.id   AF-A0A932NKH7-F1
#
_cell.length_a   1.000
_cell.length_b   1.000
_cell.length_c   1.000
_cell.angle_alpha   90.00
_cell.angle_beta   90.00
_cell.angle_gamma   90.00
#
_symmetry.space_group_name_H-M   'P 1'
#
loop_
_entity.id
_entity.type
_entity.pdbx_description
1 polymer ?
#
loop_
_entity_poly.entity_id
_entity_poly.type
_entity_poly.pdbx_seq_one_letter_code
_entity_poly.pdbx_strand_id
1 'polypeptide(L)'
;MTLQVAMKPSMDLIPVSQSANRLLKNRKSIKEIIFADKTKKILNYACNGSASAFGFFTFISANFHLLDPIQEHLDFISEKLERLGNGLSGIIGAIDLWQKKNFLPFIGYTSMVPISALISGYDNWLARGISIGLNSFIFIIDRREVVDKKGNPILDKSGKKKYLSGDFSDTGWIESIKTSCDESVKMIKELFDKPQRITTFSHAALLSSLFQMTGPIISASGLKSAGASIRNVAGITGYLALLLDKRKEGGPFGGINLKSPVVQCSLLRIGTAIFDMLKHFDFFSSRISNLTDISLALDRLAGLRFTKGIFDIKKVST
;
A
#
# COMPACT_ATOMS: atom_id res chain seq x y z
N MET A 1 46.54 -1.13 -19.75
CA MET A 1 45.64 -2.24 -20.11
C MET A 1 44.25 -1.85 -19.63
N THR A 2 43.46 -1.26 -20.53
CA THR A 2 42.23 -0.53 -20.21
C THR A 2 41.03 -1.42 -20.50
N LEU A 3 40.32 -1.86 -19.46
CA LEU A 3 39.14 -2.70 -19.57
C LEU A 3 37.93 -1.82 -19.91
N GLN A 4 37.59 -1.71 -21.19
CA GLN A 4 36.27 -1.26 -21.65
C GLN A 4 35.26 -2.39 -21.38
N VAL A 5 34.45 -2.25 -20.34
CA VAL A 5 33.25 -3.05 -20.17
C VAL A 5 32.12 -2.40 -20.97
N ALA A 6 31.75 -3.04 -22.07
CA ALA A 6 30.60 -2.68 -22.88
C ALA A 6 29.30 -2.91 -22.09
N MET A 7 28.71 -1.84 -21.57
CA MET A 7 27.30 -1.84 -21.18
C MET A 7 26.45 -1.67 -22.44
N LYS A 8 25.79 -2.74 -22.89
CA LYS A 8 24.65 -2.64 -23.80
C LYS A 8 23.43 -2.12 -23.03
N PRO A 9 22.86 -0.96 -23.35
CA PRO A 9 21.51 -0.63 -22.92
C PRO A 9 20.55 -1.17 -23.97
N SER A 10 19.84 -2.26 -23.66
CA SER A 10 18.63 -2.62 -24.42
C SER A 10 17.44 -2.59 -23.48
N MET A 11 17.07 -1.39 -23.05
CA MET A 11 15.67 -1.10 -22.74
C MET A 11 15.08 -0.50 -24.01
N ASP A 12 14.30 -1.29 -24.75
CA ASP A 12 13.40 -0.77 -25.76
C ASP A 12 12.35 0.10 -25.05
N LEU A 13 12.69 1.36 -24.87
CA LEU A 13 11.76 2.43 -24.52
C LEU A 13 10.83 2.62 -25.73
N ILE A 14 9.76 1.82 -25.80
CA ILE A 14 8.70 2.09 -26.76
C ILE A 14 8.12 3.46 -26.37
N PRO A 15 8.14 4.46 -27.27
CA PRO A 15 7.57 5.77 -27.00
C PRO A 15 6.11 5.61 -26.59
N VAL A 16 5.70 6.27 -25.49
CA VAL A 16 4.32 6.22 -24.97
C VAL A 16 3.29 6.55 -26.06
N SER A 17 3.65 7.39 -27.04
CA SER A 17 2.84 7.73 -28.21
C SER A 17 2.57 6.56 -29.16
N GLN A 18 3.53 5.66 -29.39
CA GLN A 18 3.36 4.50 -30.26
C GLN A 18 2.53 3.39 -29.60
N SER A 19 2.64 3.25 -28.27
CA SER A 19 1.83 2.30 -27.50
C SER A 19 0.36 2.73 -27.43
N ALA A 20 0.10 4.02 -27.23
CA ALA A 20 -1.25 4.59 -27.23
C ALA A 20 -1.91 4.49 -28.61
N ASN A 21 -1.19 4.78 -29.69
CA ASN A 21 -1.71 4.68 -31.06
C ASN A 21 -1.99 3.22 -31.50
N ARG A 22 -1.25 2.23 -30.98
CA ARG A 22 -1.53 0.80 -31.21
C ARG A 22 -2.76 0.32 -30.43
N LEU A 23 -3.02 0.86 -29.24
CA LEU A 23 -4.20 0.55 -28.44
C LEU A 23 -5.48 1.15 -29.03
N LEU A 24 -5.39 2.33 -29.68
CA LEU A 24 -6.51 2.99 -30.35
C LEU A 24 -6.88 2.34 -31.71
N LYS A 25 -5.91 1.68 -32.38
CA LYS A 25 -6.14 1.00 -33.68
C LYS A 25 -6.93 -0.31 -33.57
N ASN A 26 -6.95 -0.94 -32.41
CA ASN A 26 -7.86 -2.05 -32.12
C ASN A 26 -9.05 -1.46 -31.37
N ARG A 27 -10.28 -1.67 -31.86
CA ARG A 27 -11.53 -1.24 -31.18
C ARG A 27 -11.78 -2.03 -29.87
N LYS A 28 -10.78 -2.09 -28.99
CA LYS A 28 -10.95 -2.55 -27.62
C LYS A 28 -11.69 -1.46 -26.86
N SER A 29 -12.72 -1.84 -26.12
CA SER A 29 -13.43 -0.87 -25.28
C SER A 29 -12.44 -0.20 -24.31
N ILE A 30 -12.68 1.07 -23.93
CA ILE A 30 -11.87 1.77 -22.91
C ILE A 30 -11.75 0.91 -21.64
N LYS A 31 -12.81 0.15 -21.34
CA LYS A 31 -12.85 -0.87 -20.30
C LYS A 31 -11.76 -1.93 -20.52
N GLU A 32 -11.68 -2.60 -21.66
CA GLU A 32 -10.61 -3.58 -21.91
C GLU A 32 -9.19 -3.00 -21.81
N ILE A 33 -8.99 -1.73 -22.19
CA ILE A 33 -7.68 -1.07 -22.14
C ILE A 33 -7.26 -0.75 -20.70
N ILE A 34 -8.16 -0.20 -19.89
CA ILE A 34 -7.90 0.14 -18.47
C ILE A 34 -7.74 -1.12 -17.62
N PHE A 35 -8.47 -2.18 -17.95
CA PHE A 35 -8.43 -3.44 -17.20
C PHE A 35 -7.21 -4.29 -17.54
N ALA A 36 -6.49 -4.00 -18.63
CA ALA A 36 -5.29 -4.73 -19.02
C ALA A 36 -4.11 -4.48 -18.06
N ASP A 37 -3.48 -5.56 -17.59
CA ASP A 37 -2.36 -5.51 -16.63
C ASP A 37 -1.18 -4.66 -17.13
N LYS A 38 -0.91 -4.69 -18.44
CA LYS A 38 0.15 -3.88 -19.06
C LYS A 38 -0.12 -2.38 -18.90
N THR A 39 -1.36 -1.94 -19.08
CA THR A 39 -1.76 -0.54 -18.92
C THR A 39 -1.64 -0.12 -17.46
N LYS A 40 -2.15 -0.93 -16.53
CA LYS A 40 -2.03 -0.67 -15.08
C LYS A 40 -0.57 -0.54 -14.64
N LYS A 41 0.32 -1.40 -15.15
CA LYS A 41 1.77 -1.33 -14.88
C LYS A 41 2.36 -0.01 -15.39
N ILE A 42 2.10 0.36 -16.64
CA ILE A 42 2.62 1.61 -17.24
C ILE A 42 2.14 2.82 -16.45
N LEU A 43 0.84 2.90 -16.14
CA LEU A 43 0.27 3.99 -15.35
C LEU A 43 0.90 4.07 -13.96
N ASN A 44 1.07 2.93 -13.30
CA ASN A 44 1.72 2.89 -12.00
C ASN A 44 3.20 3.35 -12.06
N TYR A 45 3.97 2.93 -13.07
CA TYR A 45 5.35 3.41 -13.23
C TYR A 45 5.40 4.91 -13.51
N ALA A 46 4.59 5.39 -14.45
CA ALA A 46 4.57 6.80 -14.83
C ALA A 46 4.17 7.68 -13.64
N CYS A 47 3.11 7.32 -12.92
CA CYS A 47 2.56 8.19 -11.87
C CYS A 47 3.28 8.00 -10.53
N ASN A 48 3.42 6.77 -10.02
CA ASN A 48 4.13 6.55 -8.75
C ASN A 48 5.64 6.74 -8.90
N GLY A 49 6.24 6.37 -10.04
CA GLY A 49 7.67 6.60 -10.28
C GLY A 49 8.00 8.09 -10.38
N SER A 50 7.24 8.86 -11.16
CA SER A 50 7.48 10.31 -11.27
C SER A 50 7.21 11.03 -9.96
N ALA A 51 6.09 10.72 -9.28
CA ALA A 51 5.80 11.33 -7.97
C ALA A 51 6.89 11.03 -6.93
N SER A 52 7.45 9.81 -6.95
CA SER A 52 8.58 9.45 -6.07
C SER A 52 9.84 10.25 -6.41
N ALA A 53 10.19 10.33 -7.70
CA ALA A 53 11.38 11.05 -8.14
C ALA A 53 11.30 12.54 -7.82
N PHE A 54 10.19 13.20 -8.16
CA PHE A 54 10.01 14.62 -7.89
C PHE A 54 10.00 14.90 -6.38
N GLY A 55 9.28 14.13 -5.56
CA GLY A 55 9.33 14.32 -4.10
C GLY A 55 10.74 14.12 -3.53
N PHE A 56 11.50 13.15 -4.04
CA PHE A 56 12.89 12.96 -3.60
C PHE A 56 13.79 14.14 -4.01
N PHE A 57 13.68 14.62 -5.26
CA PHE A 57 14.44 15.79 -5.71
C PHE A 57 14.05 17.07 -4.95
N THR A 58 12.76 17.26 -4.68
CA THR A 58 12.23 18.35 -3.86
C THR A 58 12.84 18.34 -2.45
N PHE A 59 12.92 17.16 -1.82
CA PHE A 59 13.56 17.00 -0.52
C PHE A 59 15.07 17.30 -0.56
N ILE A 60 15.79 16.74 -1.52
CA ILE A 60 17.24 16.93 -1.65
C ILE A 60 17.57 18.40 -1.94
N SER A 61 16.85 19.03 -2.87
CA SER A 61 17.07 20.44 -3.20
C SER A 61 16.90 21.34 -1.98
N ALA A 62 15.83 21.16 -1.19
CA ALA A 62 15.54 21.99 -0.03
C ALA A 62 16.53 21.84 1.15
N ASN A 63 17.30 20.76 1.21
CA ASN A 63 18.26 20.53 2.30
C ASN A 63 19.72 20.77 1.86
N PHE A 64 20.01 20.74 0.56
CA PHE A 64 21.37 20.90 0.02
C PHE A 64 21.53 22.14 -0.87
N HIS A 65 20.48 22.95 -1.03
CA HIS A 65 20.47 24.18 -1.84
C HIS A 65 20.93 23.98 -3.29
N LEU A 66 20.68 22.79 -3.85
CA LEU A 66 21.21 22.41 -5.16
C LEU A 66 20.44 23.03 -6.33
N LEU A 67 19.14 23.32 -6.13
CA LEU A 67 18.21 23.74 -7.19
C LEU A 67 17.25 24.84 -6.70
N ASP A 68 17.72 25.76 -5.84
CA ASP A 68 16.94 26.86 -5.26
C ASP A 68 16.09 27.65 -6.29
N PRO A 69 16.59 28.00 -7.50
CA PRO A 69 15.80 28.74 -8.49
C PRO A 69 14.56 28.01 -9.01
N ILE A 70 14.50 26.68 -8.87
CA ILE A 70 13.38 25.85 -9.33
C ILE A 70 12.64 25.16 -8.19
N GLN A 71 12.99 25.42 -6.93
CA GLN A 71 12.38 24.78 -5.77
C GLN A 71 10.86 24.93 -5.75
N GLU A 72 10.35 26.14 -5.98
CA GLU A 72 8.90 26.41 -6.01
C GLU A 72 8.19 25.59 -7.12
N HIS A 73 8.84 25.43 -8.27
CA HIS A 73 8.31 24.62 -9.37
C HIS A 73 8.35 23.13 -9.01
N LEU A 74 9.41 22.67 -8.34
CA LEU A 74 9.53 21.29 -7.85
C LEU A 74 8.47 20.99 -6.80
N ASP A 75 8.20 21.90 -5.87
CA ASP A 75 7.15 21.77 -4.85
C ASP A 75 5.77 21.61 -5.52
N PHE A 76 5.45 22.51 -6.46
CA PHE A 76 4.19 22.45 -7.20
C PHE A 76 4.03 21.15 -7.99
N ILE A 77 5.06 20.74 -8.75
CA ILE A 77 5.00 19.51 -9.57
C ILE A 77 4.92 18.27 -8.67
N SER A 78 5.72 18.21 -7.60
CA SER A 78 5.72 17.13 -6.61
C SER A 78 4.31 16.93 -6.05
N GLU A 79 3.64 18.00 -5.62
CA GLU A 79 2.29 17.93 -5.07
C GLU A 79 1.28 17.39 -6.08
N LYS A 80 1.28 17.91 -7.33
CA LYS A 80 0.32 17.45 -8.36
C LYS A 80 0.54 15.99 -8.73
N LEU A 81 1.80 15.57 -8.90
CA LEU A 81 2.14 14.19 -9.22
C LEU A 81 1.81 13.24 -8.06
N GLU A 82 1.99 13.69 -6.82
CA GLU A 82 1.62 12.91 -5.65
C GLU A 82 0.12 12.63 -5.62
N ARG A 83 -0.72 13.66 -5.77
CA ARG A 83 -2.19 13.53 -5.81
C ARG A 83 -2.64 12.61 -6.94
N LEU A 84 -2.06 12.78 -8.13
CA LEU A 84 -2.34 11.94 -9.30
C LEU A 84 -1.94 10.48 -9.03
N GLY A 85 -0.73 10.24 -8.53
CA GLY A 85 -0.23 8.91 -8.20
C GLY A 85 -1.10 8.21 -7.15
N ASN A 86 -1.55 8.95 -6.14
CA ASN A 86 -2.42 8.43 -5.10
C ASN A 86 -3.80 8.05 -5.65
N GLY A 87 -4.44 8.97 -6.36
CA GLY A 87 -5.78 8.76 -6.94
C GLY A 87 -5.80 7.60 -7.93
N LEU A 88 -4.79 7.51 -8.80
CA LEU A 88 -4.69 6.40 -9.76
C LEU A 88 -4.43 5.05 -9.07
N SER A 89 -3.58 5.03 -8.03
CA SER A 89 -3.39 3.81 -7.23
C SER A 89 -4.70 3.37 -6.57
N GLY A 90 -5.50 4.33 -6.09
CA GLY A 90 -6.86 4.14 -5.62
C GLY A 90 -7.76 3.47 -6.66
N ILE A 91 -7.87 4.07 -7.85
CA ILE A 91 -8.71 3.56 -8.94
C ILE A 91 -8.29 2.14 -9.35
N ILE A 92 -6.99 1.91 -9.53
CA ILE A 92 -6.46 0.61 -9.95
C ILE A 92 -6.80 -0.48 -8.92
N GLY A 93 -6.60 -0.20 -7.63
CA GLY A 93 -6.93 -1.14 -6.57
C GLY A 93 -8.43 -1.37 -6.40
N ALA A 94 -9.24 -0.31 -6.53
CA ALA A 94 -10.70 -0.40 -6.47
C ALA A 94 -11.26 -1.28 -7.60
N ILE A 95 -10.71 -1.18 -8.83
CA ILE A 95 -11.12 -2.02 -9.95
C ILE A 95 -10.86 -3.52 -9.67
N ASP A 96 -9.70 -3.87 -9.11
CA ASP A 96 -9.38 -5.26 -8.77
C ASP A 96 -10.34 -5.81 -7.71
N LEU A 97 -10.62 -5.01 -6.69
CA LEU A 97 -11.47 -5.42 -5.56
C LEU A 97 -12.96 -5.41 -5.89
N TRP A 98 -13.36 -4.61 -6.88
CA TRP A 98 -14.70 -4.68 -7.47
C TRP A 98 -14.96 -6.06 -8.08
N GLN A 99 -13.98 -6.65 -8.77
CA GLN A 99 -14.12 -7.97 -9.37
C GLN A 99 -14.21 -9.07 -8.31
N LYS A 100 -13.41 -8.96 -7.25
CA LYS A 100 -13.43 -9.87 -6.09
C LYS A 100 -14.60 -9.65 -5.14
N LYS A 101 -15.42 -8.62 -5.39
CA LYS A 101 -16.55 -8.19 -4.54
C LYS A 101 -16.15 -8.04 -3.06
N ASN A 102 -14.93 -7.60 -2.79
CA ASN A 102 -14.40 -7.45 -1.43
C ASN A 102 -14.62 -6.01 -0.93
N PHE A 103 -15.66 -5.83 -0.11
CA PHE A 103 -16.26 -4.53 0.19
C PHE A 103 -15.34 -3.56 0.92
N LEU A 104 -14.78 -3.94 2.08
CA LEU A 104 -14.00 -3.00 2.89
C LEU A 104 -12.73 -2.53 2.17
N PRO A 105 -11.92 -3.43 1.57
CA PRO A 105 -10.79 -3.00 0.75
C PRO A 105 -11.23 -2.14 -0.44
N PHE A 106 -12.37 -2.45 -1.09
CA PHE A 106 -12.86 -1.64 -2.20
C PHE A 106 -13.15 -0.19 -1.77
N ILE A 107 -13.81 -0.01 -0.63
CA ILE A 107 -14.04 1.32 -0.05
C ILE A 107 -12.72 1.99 0.32
N GLY A 108 -11.78 1.25 0.90
CA GLY A 108 -10.44 1.75 1.21
C GLY A 108 -9.73 2.34 -0.01
N TYR A 109 -9.68 1.61 -1.13
CA TYR A 109 -9.04 2.11 -2.36
C TYR A 109 -9.84 3.22 -3.02
N THR A 110 -11.17 3.14 -3.01
CA THR A 110 -12.04 4.20 -3.55
C THR A 110 -11.86 5.51 -2.78
N SER A 111 -11.75 5.44 -1.45
CA SER A 111 -11.55 6.62 -0.58
C SER A 111 -10.22 7.34 -0.83
N MET A 112 -9.22 6.67 -1.43
CA MET A 112 -7.98 7.34 -1.83
C MET A 112 -8.24 8.47 -2.82
N VAL A 113 -9.21 8.34 -3.72
CA VAL A 113 -9.49 9.34 -4.75
C VAL A 113 -9.92 10.68 -4.14
N PRO A 114 -10.99 10.76 -3.33
CA PRO A 114 -11.38 12.02 -2.69
C PRO A 114 -10.32 12.51 -1.70
N ILE A 115 -9.62 11.63 -0.97
CA ILE A 115 -8.50 12.03 -0.09
C ILE A 115 -7.42 12.76 -0.90
N SER A 116 -7.04 12.22 -2.06
CA SER A 116 -6.03 12.84 -2.94
C SER A 116 -6.47 14.18 -3.53
N ALA A 117 -7.77 14.32 -3.79
CA ALA A 117 -8.30 15.54 -4.37
C ALA A 117 -8.43 16.66 -3.33
N LEU A 118 -8.86 16.30 -2.12
CA LEU A 118 -9.31 17.25 -1.09
C LEU A 118 -8.26 17.54 -0.02
N ILE A 119 -7.28 16.67 0.18
CA ILE A 119 -6.29 16.79 1.25
C ILE A 119 -4.93 17.14 0.64
N SER A 120 -4.36 18.27 1.08
CA SER A 120 -3.04 18.73 0.65
C SER A 120 -1.92 17.86 1.24
N GLY A 121 -0.76 17.87 0.57
CA GLY A 121 0.35 16.92 0.80
C GLY A 121 0.75 16.73 2.27
N TYR A 122 0.69 17.77 3.10
CA TYR A 122 1.07 17.69 4.51
C TYR A 122 0.24 16.68 5.30
N ASP A 123 -1.08 16.63 5.12
CA ASP A 123 -1.95 15.72 5.87
C ASP A 123 -2.41 14.52 5.03
N ASN A 124 -2.00 14.42 3.76
CA ASN A 124 -2.45 13.36 2.86
C ASN A 124 -2.06 11.97 3.36
N TRP A 125 -0.78 11.75 3.72
CA TRP A 125 -0.35 10.45 4.23
C TRP A 125 -1.05 10.08 5.55
N LEU A 126 -1.28 11.06 6.43
CA LEU A 126 -2.07 10.89 7.64
C LEU A 126 -3.49 10.48 7.30
N ALA A 127 -4.22 11.28 6.52
CA ALA A 127 -5.61 11.01 6.15
C ALA A 127 -5.82 9.67 5.43
N ARG A 128 -4.81 9.21 4.68
CA ARG A 128 -4.80 7.88 4.08
C ARG A 128 -4.76 6.74 5.07
N GLY A 129 -4.52 6.97 6.36
CA GLY A 129 -4.67 5.95 7.40
C GLY A 129 -6.03 5.26 7.36
N ILE A 130 -7.11 5.99 7.03
CA ILE A 130 -8.46 5.43 6.82
C ILE A 130 -8.45 4.44 5.64
N SER A 131 -7.97 4.90 4.50
CA SER A 131 -7.88 4.09 3.28
C SER A 131 -7.03 2.83 3.49
N ILE A 132 -5.83 2.98 4.08
CA ILE A 132 -4.88 1.88 4.28
C ILE A 132 -5.40 0.87 5.31
N GLY A 133 -6.04 1.36 6.38
CA GLY A 133 -6.71 0.50 7.35
C GLY A 133 -7.74 -0.40 6.68
N LEU A 134 -8.67 0.20 5.92
CA LEU A 134 -9.68 -0.53 5.16
C LEU A 134 -9.06 -1.49 4.12
N ASN A 135 -8.03 -1.06 3.39
CA ASN A 135 -7.33 -1.89 2.41
C ASN A 135 -6.72 -3.14 3.05
N SER A 136 -6.25 -3.04 4.30
CA SER A 136 -5.61 -4.15 5.01
C SER A 136 -6.54 -5.33 5.29
N PHE A 137 -7.87 -5.13 5.19
CA PHE A 137 -8.84 -6.20 5.33
C PHE A 137 -8.68 -7.33 4.32
N ILE A 138 -8.08 -7.05 3.15
CA ILE A 138 -7.73 -8.11 2.20
C ILE A 138 -6.82 -9.15 2.86
N PHE A 139 -5.80 -8.69 3.59
CA PHE A 139 -4.81 -9.55 4.23
C PHE A 139 -5.30 -10.11 5.55
N ILE A 140 -6.14 -9.38 6.28
CA ILE A 140 -6.76 -9.84 7.53
C ILE A 140 -7.65 -11.05 7.24
N ILE A 141 -8.53 -10.96 6.24
CA ILE A 141 -9.46 -12.03 5.90
C ILE A 141 -8.73 -13.21 5.22
N ASP A 142 -7.88 -12.97 4.23
CA ASP A 142 -7.12 -14.06 3.56
C ASP A 142 -6.23 -14.87 4.52
N ARG A 143 -5.87 -14.27 5.66
CA ARG A 143 -5.03 -14.91 6.68
C ARG A 143 -5.77 -15.31 7.95
N ARG A 144 -7.08 -15.13 7.99
CA ARG A 144 -7.92 -15.58 9.08
C ARG A 144 -8.10 -17.10 9.01
N GLU A 145 -7.60 -17.79 10.03
CA GLU A 145 -7.80 -19.24 10.19
C GLU A 145 -9.28 -19.55 10.37
N VAL A 146 -9.78 -20.55 9.64
CA VAL A 146 -11.11 -21.09 9.92
C VAL A 146 -10.99 -21.91 11.20
N VAL A 147 -11.76 -21.54 12.22
CA VAL A 147 -11.74 -22.20 13.52
C VAL A 147 -13.06 -22.92 13.81
N ASP A 148 -12.99 -23.98 14.59
CA ASP A 148 -14.16 -24.67 15.13
C ASP A 148 -14.85 -23.87 16.24
N LYS A 149 -15.96 -24.39 16.80
CA LYS A 149 -16.70 -23.75 17.91
C LYS A 149 -15.86 -23.59 19.20
N LYS A 150 -14.73 -24.28 19.32
CA LYS A 150 -13.80 -24.21 20.45
C LYS A 150 -12.60 -23.29 20.17
N GLY A 151 -12.52 -22.70 18.96
CA GLY A 151 -11.43 -21.82 18.53
C GLY A 151 -10.18 -22.55 18.04
N ASN A 152 -10.28 -23.85 17.73
CA ASN A 152 -9.19 -24.64 17.17
C ASN A 152 -9.19 -24.56 15.63
N PRO A 153 -8.02 -24.47 14.97
CA PRO A 153 -7.96 -24.41 13.52
C PRO A 153 -8.52 -25.68 12.86
N ILE A 154 -9.39 -25.50 11.88
CA ILE A 154 -9.87 -26.61 11.03
C ILE A 154 -8.81 -26.91 9.98
N LEU A 155 -8.49 -28.19 9.80
CA LEU A 155 -7.52 -28.65 8.81
C LEU A 155 -8.22 -29.01 7.49
N ASP A 156 -7.52 -28.82 6.38
CA ASP A 156 -7.91 -29.28 5.06
C ASP A 156 -7.59 -30.77 4.84
N LYS A 157 -7.94 -31.30 3.66
CA LYS A 157 -7.70 -32.70 3.29
C LYS A 157 -6.22 -33.11 3.30
N SER A 158 -5.30 -32.14 3.29
CA SER A 158 -3.84 -32.34 3.34
C SER A 158 -3.26 -32.14 4.75
N GLY A 159 -4.11 -31.92 5.77
CA GLY A 159 -3.69 -31.67 7.14
C GLY A 159 -3.18 -30.25 7.39
N LYS A 160 -3.33 -29.33 6.45
CA LYS A 160 -2.92 -27.92 6.61
C LYS A 160 -4.08 -27.09 7.13
N LYS A 161 -3.79 -26.00 7.85
CA LYS A 161 -4.84 -25.10 8.34
C LYS A 161 -5.64 -24.49 7.19
N LYS A 162 -6.96 -24.52 7.32
CA LYS A 162 -7.87 -23.84 6.40
C LYS A 162 -7.95 -22.36 6.75
N TYR A 163 -8.05 -21.51 5.74
CA TYR A 163 -8.20 -20.07 5.89
C TYR A 163 -9.40 -19.56 5.10
N LEU A 164 -9.90 -18.40 5.47
CA LEU A 164 -10.94 -17.72 4.71
C LEU A 164 -10.39 -17.20 3.38
N SER A 165 -11.30 -17.04 2.41
CA SER A 165 -11.02 -16.38 1.14
C SER A 165 -11.51 -14.94 1.22
N GLY A 166 -10.66 -13.99 0.84
CA GLY A 166 -11.01 -12.61 0.59
C GLY A 166 -11.51 -12.37 -0.85
N ASP A 167 -11.65 -13.43 -1.66
CA ASP A 167 -12.37 -13.40 -2.92
C ASP A 167 -13.82 -13.86 -2.70
N PHE A 168 -14.75 -12.93 -2.92
CA PHE A 168 -16.19 -13.10 -2.77
C PHE A 168 -16.90 -13.03 -4.15
N SER A 169 -16.19 -13.29 -5.25
CA SER A 169 -16.78 -13.29 -6.60
C SER A 169 -18.06 -14.12 -6.68
N ASP A 170 -18.06 -15.28 -6.01
CA ASP A 170 -19.11 -16.28 -6.09
C ASP A 170 -20.24 -16.01 -5.08
N THR A 171 -19.94 -15.36 -3.95
CA THR A 171 -20.89 -15.15 -2.85
C THR A 171 -21.48 -13.74 -2.82
N GLY A 172 -20.79 -12.73 -3.35
CA GLY A 172 -21.28 -11.37 -3.46
C GLY A 172 -20.86 -10.40 -2.34
N TRP A 173 -21.18 -9.12 -2.54
CA TRP A 173 -20.82 -8.01 -1.64
C TRP A 173 -21.39 -8.14 -0.23
N ILE A 174 -22.63 -8.64 -0.11
CA ILE A 174 -23.30 -8.80 1.20
C ILE A 174 -22.50 -9.78 2.06
N GLU A 175 -22.04 -10.89 1.47
CA GLU A 175 -21.26 -11.89 2.20
C GLU A 175 -19.89 -11.36 2.59
N SER A 176 -19.27 -10.55 1.73
CA SER A 176 -18.02 -9.86 2.07
C SER A 176 -18.15 -8.96 3.29
N ILE A 177 -19.24 -8.18 3.38
CA ILE A 177 -19.53 -7.32 4.54
C ILE A 177 -19.73 -8.18 5.79
N LYS A 178 -20.61 -9.17 5.72
CA LYS A 178 -20.92 -10.07 6.84
C LYS A 178 -19.66 -10.75 7.37
N THR A 179 -18.91 -11.41 6.50
CA THR A 179 -17.68 -12.10 6.86
C THR A 179 -16.68 -11.15 7.50
N SER A 180 -16.47 -9.97 6.91
CA SER A 180 -15.50 -9.00 7.44
C SER A 180 -15.89 -8.49 8.82
N CYS A 181 -17.16 -8.16 9.03
CA CYS A 181 -17.66 -7.69 10.32
C CYS A 181 -17.63 -8.79 11.38
N ASP A 182 -18.18 -9.97 11.07
CA ASP A 182 -18.28 -11.09 12.01
C ASP A 182 -16.91 -11.56 12.46
N GLU A 183 -15.97 -11.71 11.52
CA GLU A 183 -14.61 -12.14 11.86
C GLU A 183 -13.82 -11.07 12.60
N SER A 184 -14.06 -9.79 12.33
CA SER A 184 -13.45 -8.71 13.12
C SER A 184 -13.93 -8.75 14.57
N VAL A 185 -15.23 -8.89 14.78
CA VAL A 185 -15.81 -9.00 16.13
C VAL A 185 -15.28 -10.24 16.84
N LYS A 186 -15.21 -11.39 16.17
CA LYS A 186 -14.63 -12.61 16.72
C LYS A 186 -13.16 -12.43 17.10
N MET A 187 -12.35 -11.84 16.21
CA MET A 187 -10.93 -11.58 16.48
C MET A 187 -10.73 -10.64 17.68
N ILE A 188 -11.55 -9.59 17.79
CA ILE A 188 -11.51 -8.68 18.94
C ILE A 188 -11.85 -9.44 20.24
N LYS A 189 -12.93 -10.24 20.25
CA LYS A 189 -13.29 -11.07 21.41
C LYS A 189 -12.18 -12.05 21.78
N GLU A 190 -11.59 -12.71 20.79
CA GLU A 190 -10.46 -13.63 21.01
C GLU A 190 -9.23 -12.94 21.62
N LEU A 191 -9.00 -11.66 21.34
CA LEU A 191 -7.92 -10.89 21.97
C LEU A 191 -8.21 -10.60 23.44
N PHE A 192 -9.46 -10.32 23.80
CA PHE A 192 -9.85 -10.15 25.19
C PHE A 192 -9.75 -11.48 25.96
N ASP A 193 -10.26 -12.57 25.39
CA ASP A 193 -10.27 -13.88 26.05
C ASP A 193 -8.86 -14.52 26.09
N LYS A 194 -8.06 -14.31 25.04
CA LYS A 194 -6.73 -14.92 24.84
C LYS A 194 -5.75 -13.90 24.24
N PRO A 195 -5.19 -12.98 25.05
CA PRO A 195 -4.30 -11.91 24.56
C PRO A 195 -3.12 -12.39 23.73
N GLN A 196 -2.58 -13.59 24.01
CA GLN A 196 -1.53 -14.24 23.21
C GLN A 196 -1.88 -14.35 21.71
N ARG A 197 -3.17 -14.35 21.31
CA ARG A 197 -3.59 -14.39 19.89
C ARG A 197 -3.11 -13.18 19.10
N ILE A 198 -2.70 -12.10 19.75
CA ILE A 198 -2.08 -10.94 19.10
C ILE A 198 -0.85 -11.30 18.26
N THR A 199 -0.13 -12.39 18.60
CA THR A 199 1.05 -12.82 17.83
C THR A 199 0.68 -13.49 16.50
N THR A 200 -0.59 -13.81 16.28
CA THR A 200 -1.07 -14.30 14.99
C THR A 200 -1.26 -13.13 14.02
N PHE A 201 -0.93 -13.35 12.74
CA PHE A 201 -0.93 -12.28 11.74
C PHE A 201 -2.26 -11.55 11.63
N SER A 202 -3.39 -12.26 11.54
CA SER A 202 -4.71 -11.64 11.30
C SER A 202 -5.13 -10.70 12.43
N HIS A 203 -4.84 -11.07 13.69
CA HIS A 203 -5.17 -10.23 14.84
C HIS A 203 -4.25 -9.02 14.95
N ALA A 204 -2.94 -9.18 14.76
CA ALA A 204 -2.01 -8.06 14.71
C ALA A 204 -2.37 -7.09 13.57
N ALA A 205 -2.68 -7.62 12.39
CA ALA A 205 -3.07 -6.83 11.23
C ALA A 205 -4.42 -6.12 11.45
N LEU A 206 -5.38 -6.74 12.14
CA LEU A 206 -6.63 -6.10 12.52
C LEU A 206 -6.39 -4.92 13.46
N LEU A 207 -5.64 -5.11 14.54
CA LEU A 207 -5.33 -4.03 15.48
C LEU A 207 -4.56 -2.89 14.78
N SER A 208 -3.54 -3.22 14.00
CA SER A 208 -2.80 -2.26 13.18
C SER A 208 -3.73 -1.49 12.24
N SER A 209 -4.65 -2.17 11.57
CA SER A 209 -5.64 -1.54 10.68
C SER A 209 -6.55 -0.58 11.46
N LEU A 210 -7.09 -1.00 12.60
CA LEU A 210 -7.95 -0.17 13.45
C LEU A 210 -7.22 1.09 13.91
N PHE A 211 -6.00 0.97 14.45
CA PHE A 211 -5.22 2.14 14.89
C PHE A 211 -4.79 3.04 13.73
N GLN A 212 -4.53 2.48 12.54
CA GLN A 212 -4.29 3.27 11.34
C GLN A 212 -5.50 4.13 10.94
N MET A 213 -6.74 3.64 11.18
CA MET A 213 -7.96 4.42 10.96
C MET A 213 -8.25 5.39 12.11
N THR A 214 -7.91 5.02 13.36
CA THR A 214 -8.12 5.86 14.54
C THR A 214 -7.22 7.10 14.55
N GLY A 215 -5.96 6.99 14.13
CA GLY A 215 -5.04 8.13 14.15
C GLY A 215 -5.51 9.36 13.34
N PRO A 216 -6.00 9.20 12.10
CA PRO A 216 -6.61 10.29 11.34
C PRO A 216 -7.83 10.91 12.00
N ILE A 217 -8.66 10.10 12.68
CA ILE A 217 -9.84 10.58 13.43
C ILE A 217 -9.38 11.44 14.62
N ILE A 218 -8.38 10.99 15.38
CA ILE A 218 -7.79 11.75 16.49
C ILE A 218 -7.12 13.04 15.98
N SER A 219 -6.46 12.98 14.82
CA SER A 219 -5.89 14.17 14.20
C SER A 219 -6.97 15.17 13.80
N ALA A 220 -8.11 14.70 13.29
CA ALA A 220 -9.24 15.55 12.91
C ALA A 220 -9.89 16.22 14.13
N SER A 221 -9.74 15.67 15.35
CA SER A 221 -10.18 16.31 16.59
C SER A 221 -9.17 17.31 17.18
N GLY A 222 -8.13 17.68 16.43
CA GLY A 222 -7.15 18.70 16.83
C GLY A 222 -5.83 18.15 17.41
N LEU A 223 -5.72 16.85 17.65
CA LEU A 223 -4.53 16.23 18.22
C LEU A 223 -3.62 15.66 17.12
N LYS A 224 -3.13 16.52 16.22
CA LYS A 224 -2.40 16.11 15.00
C LYS A 224 -1.21 15.18 15.28
N SER A 225 -0.29 15.58 16.17
CA SER A 225 0.92 14.77 16.44
C SER A 225 0.61 13.43 17.11
N ALA A 226 -0.39 13.38 18.00
CA ALA A 226 -0.84 12.13 18.61
C ALA A 226 -1.51 11.21 17.58
N GLY A 227 -2.40 11.76 16.75
CA GLY A 227 -3.04 11.03 15.65
C GLY A 227 -2.04 10.47 14.65
N ALA A 228 -1.05 11.27 14.24
CA ALA A 228 0.04 10.82 13.37
C ALA A 228 0.88 9.72 14.01
N SER A 229 1.24 9.87 15.29
CA SER A 229 2.03 8.86 16.02
C SER A 229 1.29 7.51 16.10
N ILE A 230 0.02 7.52 16.51
CA ILE A 230 -0.81 6.30 16.60
C ILE A 230 -0.87 5.61 15.25
N ARG A 231 -1.17 6.35 14.19
CA ARG A 231 -1.29 5.80 12.85
C ARG A 231 0.05 5.27 12.32
N ASN A 232 1.15 6.00 12.52
CA ASN A 232 2.46 5.62 11.99
C ASN A 232 3.04 4.42 12.74
N VAL A 233 2.94 4.36 14.07
CA VAL A 233 3.34 3.19 14.86
C VAL A 233 2.53 1.96 14.47
N ALA A 234 1.21 2.12 14.28
CA ALA A 234 0.35 1.04 13.81
C ALA A 234 0.75 0.59 12.39
N GLY A 235 1.03 1.52 11.48
CA GLY A 235 1.51 1.23 10.13
C GLY A 235 2.82 0.46 10.14
N ILE A 236 3.83 0.93 10.89
CA ILE A 236 5.13 0.26 11.07
C ILE A 236 4.93 -1.17 11.54
N THR A 237 4.11 -1.37 12.58
CA THR A 237 3.83 -2.70 13.15
C THR A 237 3.18 -3.62 12.13
N GLY A 238 2.21 -3.12 11.36
CA GLY A 238 1.54 -3.87 10.29
C GLY A 238 2.49 -4.28 9.17
N TYR A 239 3.41 -3.38 8.76
CA TYR A 239 4.40 -3.68 7.73
C TYR A 239 5.50 -4.63 8.23
N LEU A 240 5.89 -4.54 9.51
CA LEU A 240 6.78 -5.52 10.14
C LEU A 240 6.12 -6.90 10.18
N ALA A 241 4.84 -6.99 10.51
CA ALA A 241 4.11 -8.26 10.48
C ALA A 241 4.07 -8.87 9.06
N LEU A 242 3.94 -8.04 8.03
CA LEU A 242 4.00 -8.47 6.62
C LEU A 242 5.40 -8.95 6.21
N LEU A 243 6.46 -8.35 6.74
CA LEU A 243 7.84 -8.81 6.53
C LEU A 243 8.11 -10.17 7.16
N LEU A 244 7.49 -10.43 8.30
CA LEU A 244 7.69 -11.65 9.10
C LEU A 244 6.68 -12.76 8.78
N ASP A 245 5.76 -12.54 7.84
CA ASP A 245 4.76 -13.53 7.44
C ASP A 245 5.38 -14.70 6.67
N LYS A 246 5.66 -15.78 7.41
CA LYS A 246 6.31 -17.01 6.92
C LYS A 246 5.47 -17.82 5.93
N ARG A 247 4.22 -17.45 5.63
CA ARG A 247 3.42 -18.17 4.63
C ARG A 247 3.95 -18.08 3.20
N LYS A 248 4.75 -17.05 2.88
CA LYS A 248 5.29 -16.87 1.51
C LYS A 248 6.68 -17.47 1.30
N GLU A 249 7.36 -17.88 2.35
CA GLU A 249 8.68 -18.50 2.25
C GLU A 249 8.66 -19.83 2.99
N GLY A 250 8.75 -20.92 2.23
CA GLY A 250 8.76 -22.26 2.79
C GLY A 250 9.92 -22.46 3.75
N GLY A 251 9.67 -22.31 5.05
CA GLY A 251 10.60 -22.68 6.10
C GLY A 251 10.44 -21.87 7.40
N PRO A 252 10.59 -22.50 8.58
CA PRO A 252 10.48 -21.82 9.87
C PRO A 252 11.59 -20.80 10.15
N PHE A 253 12.62 -20.70 9.31
CA PHE A 253 13.76 -19.76 9.43
C PHE A 253 14.18 -19.11 8.10
N GLY A 254 13.27 -18.96 7.13
CA GLY A 254 13.57 -18.21 5.91
C GLY A 254 13.93 -16.76 6.25
N GLY A 255 15.17 -16.36 5.99
CA GLY A 255 15.60 -14.97 6.17
C GLY A 255 14.85 -14.02 5.24
N ILE A 256 14.67 -12.76 5.64
CA ILE A 256 13.93 -11.77 4.86
C ILE A 256 14.51 -11.64 3.44
N ASN A 257 13.74 -12.02 2.42
CA ASN A 257 14.16 -11.83 1.02
C ASN A 257 14.04 -10.37 0.60
N LEU A 258 15.14 -9.62 0.73
CA LEU A 258 15.22 -8.20 0.33
C LEU A 258 14.96 -7.94 -1.16
N LYS A 259 14.99 -8.97 -2.02
CA LYS A 259 14.61 -8.84 -3.44
C LYS A 259 13.09 -8.93 -3.67
N SER A 260 12.32 -9.39 -2.68
CA SER A 260 10.86 -9.50 -2.78
C SER A 260 10.21 -8.11 -2.92
N PRO A 261 9.36 -7.86 -3.94
CA PRO A 261 8.65 -6.60 -4.06
C PRO A 261 7.74 -6.29 -2.85
N VAL A 262 7.24 -7.31 -2.17
CA VAL A 262 6.43 -7.16 -0.94
C VAL A 262 7.30 -6.70 0.23
N VAL A 263 8.51 -7.25 0.36
CA VAL A 263 9.48 -6.84 1.38
C VAL A 263 9.94 -5.41 1.13
N GLN A 264 10.31 -5.09 -0.11
CA GLN A 264 10.71 -3.73 -0.50
C GLN A 264 9.58 -2.72 -0.24
N CYS A 265 8.35 -3.04 -0.61
CA CYS A 265 7.18 -2.21 -0.33
C CYS A 265 7.03 -1.97 1.18
N SER A 266 7.12 -3.02 1.99
CA SER A 266 6.95 -2.92 3.44
C SER A 266 8.03 -2.06 4.09
N LEU A 267 9.30 -2.25 3.71
CA LEU A 267 10.42 -1.41 4.17
C LEU A 267 10.25 0.06 3.78
N LEU A 268 9.84 0.33 2.54
CA LEU A 268 9.60 1.70 2.08
C LEU A 268 8.47 2.37 2.85
N ARG A 269 7.36 1.66 3.12
CA ARG A 269 6.25 2.23 3.92
C ARG A 269 6.59 2.40 5.40
N ILE A 270 7.48 1.57 5.96
CA ILE A 270 8.06 1.82 7.28
C ILE A 270 8.84 3.14 7.25
N GLY A 271 9.69 3.35 6.24
CA GLY A 271 10.41 4.60 6.04
C GLY A 271 9.46 5.81 5.93
N THR A 272 8.41 5.70 5.10
CA THR A 272 7.36 6.70 5.00
C THR A 272 6.73 7.03 6.36
N ALA A 273 6.33 6.03 7.13
CA ALA A 273 5.73 6.23 8.46
C ALA A 273 6.69 6.91 9.44
N ILE A 274 7.99 6.59 9.39
CA ILE A 274 9.01 7.24 10.22
C ILE A 274 9.14 8.72 9.84
N PHE A 275 9.39 9.05 8.57
CA PHE A 275 9.57 10.44 8.14
C PHE A 275 8.31 11.27 8.35
N ASP A 276 7.14 10.67 8.14
CA ASP A 276 5.88 11.32 8.47
C ASP A 276 5.75 11.61 9.97
N MET A 277 6.10 10.65 10.82
CA MET A 277 6.07 10.86 12.26
C MET A 277 7.01 12.01 12.67
N LEU A 278 8.24 12.03 12.16
CA LEU A 278 9.23 13.05 12.47
C LEU A 278 8.76 14.47 12.12
N LYS A 279 8.01 14.64 11.02
CA LYS A 279 7.55 15.97 10.59
C LYS A 279 6.57 16.63 11.56
N HIS A 280 5.89 15.84 12.41
CA HIS A 280 4.93 16.32 13.40
C HIS A 280 5.57 16.67 14.76
N PHE A 281 6.90 16.60 14.85
CA PHE A 281 7.67 17.00 16.04
C PHE A 281 8.63 18.14 15.69
N ASP A 282 8.45 19.28 16.37
CA ASP A 282 9.18 20.53 16.10
C ASP A 282 10.71 20.37 16.12
N PHE A 283 11.23 19.49 16.98
CA PHE A 283 12.66 19.21 17.06
C PHE A 283 13.26 18.76 15.72
N PHE A 284 12.51 17.96 14.95
CA PHE A 284 12.99 17.44 13.66
C PHE A 284 12.57 18.34 12.51
N SER A 285 11.32 18.81 12.49
CA SER A 285 10.81 19.66 11.40
C SER A 285 11.51 21.02 11.30
N SER A 286 12.08 21.52 12.41
CA SER A 286 12.92 22.73 12.40
C SER A 286 14.34 22.53 11.84
N ARG A 287 14.77 21.28 11.64
CA ARG A 287 16.16 20.94 11.26
C ARG A 287 16.27 20.24 9.90
N ILE A 288 15.19 19.64 9.44
CA ILE A 288 15.14 18.93 8.17
C ILE A 288 13.96 19.50 7.38
N SER A 289 14.27 20.19 6.30
CA SER A 289 13.27 20.74 5.39
C SER A 289 12.59 19.62 4.59
N ASN A 290 11.33 19.85 4.20
CA ASN A 290 10.59 18.98 3.27
C ASN A 290 10.49 17.50 3.69
N LEU A 291 10.36 17.22 5.00
CA LEU A 291 10.09 15.87 5.52
C LEU A 291 8.82 15.23 4.91
N THR A 292 7.85 16.06 4.52
CA THR A 292 6.65 15.61 3.79
C THR A 292 7.00 14.98 2.45
N ASP A 293 7.86 15.61 1.66
CA ASP A 293 8.21 15.15 0.31
C ASP A 293 9.00 13.84 0.33
N ILE A 294 9.94 13.67 1.27
CA ILE A 294 10.64 12.38 1.41
C ILE A 294 9.69 11.28 1.88
N SER A 295 8.76 11.57 2.79
CA SER A 295 7.74 10.62 3.21
C SER A 295 6.89 10.17 2.02
N LEU A 296 6.28 11.12 1.32
CA LEU A 296 5.43 10.83 0.15
C LEU A 296 6.23 10.14 -0.96
N ALA A 297 7.49 10.54 -1.20
CA ALA A 297 8.36 9.89 -2.19
C ALA A 297 8.59 8.40 -1.89
N LEU A 298 8.83 8.06 -0.62
CA LEU A 298 8.97 6.67 -0.19
C LEU A 298 7.66 5.88 -0.33
N ASP A 299 6.50 6.51 -0.06
CA ASP A 299 5.22 5.81 -0.23
C ASP A 299 4.91 5.57 -1.70
N ARG A 300 5.20 6.54 -2.56
CA ARG A 300 5.07 6.39 -4.02
C ARG A 300 5.99 5.28 -4.53
N LEU A 301 7.23 5.22 -4.05
CA LEU A 301 8.13 4.12 -4.37
C LEU A 301 7.59 2.77 -3.87
N ALA A 302 6.96 2.75 -2.70
CA ALA A 302 6.31 1.56 -2.17
C ALA A 302 5.12 1.13 -3.05
N GLY A 303 4.28 2.07 -3.50
CA GLY A 303 3.20 1.83 -4.47
C GLY A 303 3.72 1.20 -5.75
N LEU A 304 4.86 1.68 -6.27
CA LEU A 304 5.52 1.09 -7.43
C LEU A 304 5.86 -0.39 -7.22
N ARG A 305 6.39 -0.75 -6.05
CA ARG A 305 6.77 -2.13 -5.68
C ARG A 305 5.57 -3.02 -5.36
N PHE A 306 4.57 -2.48 -4.68
CA PHE A 306 3.33 -3.18 -4.34
C PHE A 306 2.62 -3.69 -5.60
N THR A 307 2.56 -2.84 -6.61
CA THR A 307 1.94 -3.13 -7.90
C THR A 307 2.69 -4.21 -8.69
N LYS A 308 4.03 -4.26 -8.62
CA LYS A 308 4.82 -5.39 -9.14
C LYS A 308 4.52 -6.69 -8.41
N GLY A 309 4.42 -6.63 -7.07
CA GLY A 309 4.13 -7.79 -6.23
C GLY A 309 2.74 -8.40 -6.41
N ILE A 310 1.75 -7.62 -6.89
CA ILE A 310 0.38 -8.08 -7.14
C ILE A 310 0.14 -8.41 -8.62
N PHE A 311 0.61 -7.58 -9.57
CA PHE A 311 0.38 -7.83 -11.00
C PHE A 311 1.40 -8.75 -11.69
N ASP A 312 2.44 -9.22 -10.98
CA ASP A 312 3.29 -10.33 -11.46
C ASP A 312 2.92 -11.68 -10.82
N ILE A 313 1.86 -11.74 -9.99
CA ILE A 313 1.27 -13.01 -9.58
C ILE A 313 0.54 -13.57 -10.82
N LYS A 314 1.26 -14.37 -11.61
CA LYS A 314 0.65 -15.21 -12.65
C LYS A 314 -0.50 -15.98 -11.99
N LYS A 315 -1.68 -16.01 -12.64
CA LYS A 315 -2.68 -17.04 -12.37
C LYS A 315 -1.94 -18.38 -12.34
N VAL A 316 -2.00 -19.07 -11.21
CA VAL A 316 -1.76 -20.51 -11.24
C VAL A 316 -2.88 -21.04 -12.13
N SER A 317 -2.52 -21.43 -13.34
CA SER A 317 -3.40 -22.20 -14.20
C SER A 317 -3.77 -23.46 -13.43
N THR A 318 -5.03 -23.53 -13.01
CA THR A 318 -5.68 -24.80 -12.65
C THR A 318 -5.74 -25.70 -13.86
#